data_AF-A0A377AA95-F1
#
_entry.id   AF-A0A377AA95-F1
#
_cell.length_a   1.000
_cell.length_b   1.000
_cell.length_c   1.000
_cell.angle_alpha   90.00
_cell.angle_beta   90.00
_cell.angle_gamma   90.00
#
_symmetry.space_group_name_H-M   'P 1'
#
loop_
_entity.id
_entity.type
_entity.pdbx_description
1 polymer ?
#
loop_
_entity_poly.entity_id
_entity_poly.type
_entity_poly.pdbx_seq_one_letter_code
_entity_poly.pdbx_strand_id
1 'polypeptide(L)'
;MLNERQLKIVDLLEQQPRTPGELAQQTGVSGRTILRDIDYLNFTLNGKARISASGSAGYQLEIFERRSFFQLLQKHDNDDRLLALLLLNTFTPRAQLASALNLPETWVAERLPRLKQRYERTCCLASRPGLGHFIDETEEKRVILLANLLRKDPF
;
A
#
# COMPACT_ATOMS: atom_id res chain seq x y z
N MET A 1 -8.12 4.78 -3.28
CA MET A 1 -7.26 4.10 -2.27
C MET A 1 -8.14 3.19 -1.44
N LEU A 2 -7.71 1.95 -1.19
CA LEU A 2 -8.46 1.03 -0.36
C LEU A 2 -8.36 1.41 1.13
N ASN A 3 -9.47 1.29 1.86
CA ASN A 3 -9.51 1.42 3.31
C ASN A 3 -9.32 0.05 3.99
N GLU A 4 -9.14 0.02 5.32
CA GLU A 4 -8.92 -1.22 6.08
C GLU A 4 -10.03 -2.26 5.87
N ARG A 5 -11.28 -1.81 5.76
CA ARG A 5 -12.41 -2.70 5.50
C ARG A 5 -12.32 -3.36 4.12
N GLN A 6 -11.99 -2.57 3.10
CA GLN A 6 -11.83 -3.05 1.73
C GLN A 6 -10.63 -3.98 1.60
N LEU A 7 -9.53 -3.70 2.30
CA LEU A 7 -8.40 -4.63 2.40
C LEU A 7 -8.82 -5.94 3.06
N LYS A 8 -9.53 -5.88 4.18
CA LYS A 8 -10.07 -7.07 4.86
C LYS A 8 -10.99 -7.90 3.95
N ILE A 9 -11.82 -7.26 3.13
CA ILE A 9 -12.66 -7.98 2.15
C ILE A 9 -11.79 -8.72 1.13
N VAL A 10 -10.71 -8.09 0.64
CA VAL A 10 -9.78 -8.73 -0.30
C VAL A 10 -9.09 -9.93 0.35
N ASP A 11 -8.57 -9.79 1.57
CA ASP A 11 -7.89 -10.86 2.30
C ASP A 11 -8.81 -12.08 2.52
N LEU A 12 -10.08 -11.83 2.86
CA LEU A 12 -11.07 -12.88 3.07
C LEU A 12 -11.41 -13.64 1.79
N LEU A 13 -11.48 -12.92 0.67
CA LEU A 13 -11.80 -13.50 -0.64
C LEU A 13 -10.59 -14.17 -1.31
N GLU A 14 -9.36 -13.81 -0.95
CA GLU A 14 -8.15 -14.52 -1.38
C GLU A 14 -8.05 -15.92 -0.75
N GLN A 15 -8.53 -16.08 0.50
CA GLN A 15 -8.53 -17.38 1.19
C GLN A 15 -9.56 -18.34 0.62
N GLN A 16 -10.79 -17.88 0.42
CA GLN A 16 -11.88 -18.69 -0.12
C GLN A 16 -13.07 -17.81 -0.55
N PRO A 17 -13.97 -18.34 -1.41
CA PRO A 17 -15.22 -17.67 -1.71
C PRO A 17 -16.07 -17.42 -0.46
N ARG A 18 -16.74 -16.26 -0.41
CA ARG A 18 -17.58 -15.82 0.71
C ARG A 18 -18.87 -15.14 0.25
N THR A 19 -19.95 -15.38 0.96
CA THR A 19 -21.22 -14.70 0.74
C THR A 19 -21.19 -13.25 1.25
N PRO A 20 -22.04 -12.36 0.72
CA PRO A 20 -22.17 -11.00 1.25
C PRO A 20 -22.54 -10.95 2.74
N GLY A 21 -23.28 -11.94 3.24
CA GLY A 21 -23.66 -12.04 4.64
C GLY A 21 -22.47 -12.32 5.55
N GLU A 22 -21.59 -13.24 5.15
CA GLU A 22 -20.35 -13.53 5.88
C GLU A 22 -19.40 -12.32 5.88
N LEU A 23 -19.22 -11.69 4.72
CA LEU A 23 -18.40 -10.47 4.61
C LEU A 23 -18.95 -9.35 5.49
N ALA A 24 -20.27 -9.15 5.49
CA ALA A 24 -20.96 -8.17 6.33
C ALA A 24 -20.72 -8.42 7.83
N GLN A 25 -20.88 -9.68 8.27
CA GLN A 25 -20.67 -10.06 9.66
C GLN A 25 -19.22 -9.84 10.11
N GLN A 26 -18.24 -10.21 9.28
CA GLN A 26 -16.82 -10.10 9.64
C GLN A 26 -16.27 -8.68 9.57
N THR A 27 -16.91 -7.79 8.81
CA THR A 27 -16.52 -6.38 8.67
C THR A 27 -17.39 -5.42 9.47
N GLY A 28 -18.48 -5.91 10.09
CA GLY A 28 -19.39 -5.12 10.91
C GLY A 28 -20.23 -4.11 10.12
N VAL A 29 -20.48 -4.36 8.83
CA VAL A 29 -21.29 -3.46 7.97
C VAL A 29 -22.44 -4.20 7.30
N SER A 30 -23.37 -3.46 6.70
CA SER A 30 -24.50 -4.05 5.96
C SER A 30 -24.06 -4.74 4.65
N GLY A 31 -24.85 -5.71 4.18
CA GLY A 31 -24.64 -6.33 2.87
C GLY A 31 -24.64 -5.32 1.71
N ARG A 32 -25.45 -4.25 1.79
CA ARG A 32 -25.43 -3.16 0.80
C ARG A 32 -24.09 -2.42 0.77
N THR A 33 -23.46 -2.24 1.93
CA THR A 33 -22.12 -1.64 2.04
C THR A 33 -21.06 -2.55 1.42
N ILE A 34 -21.15 -3.86 1.67
CA ILE A 34 -20.27 -4.86 1.04
C ILE A 34 -20.35 -4.79 -0.49
N LEU A 35 -21.56 -4.78 -1.05
CA LEU A 35 -21.72 -4.71 -2.51
C LEU A 35 -21.10 -3.44 -3.10
N ARG A 36 -21.29 -2.28 -2.44
CA ARG A 36 -20.64 -1.03 -2.84
C ARG A 36 -19.11 -1.10 -2.74
N ASP A 37 -18.59 -1.72 -1.69
CA ASP A 37 -17.15 -1.91 -1.53
C ASP A 37 -16.61 -2.86 -2.61
N ILE A 38 -17.34 -3.90 -3.00
CA ILE A 38 -16.99 -4.80 -4.11
C ILE A 38 -16.95 -4.04 -5.45
N ASP A 39 -17.93 -3.19 -5.73
CA ASP A 39 -17.93 -2.36 -6.94
C ASP A 39 -16.70 -1.45 -6.99
N TYR A 40 -16.38 -0.80 -5.86
CA TYR A 40 -15.19 0.04 -5.74
C TYR A 40 -13.89 -0.75 -5.86
N LEU A 41 -13.83 -1.93 -5.27
CA LEU A 41 -12.69 -2.85 -5.37
C LEU A 41 -12.48 -3.28 -6.82
N ASN A 42 -13.52 -3.69 -7.53
CA ASN A 42 -13.43 -4.05 -8.94
C ASN A 42 -12.96 -2.89 -9.83
N PHE A 43 -13.43 -1.67 -9.55
CA PHE A 43 -12.90 -0.48 -10.21
C PHE A 43 -11.41 -0.26 -9.91
N THR A 44 -11.00 -0.45 -8.64
CA THR A 44 -9.62 -0.19 -8.20
C THR A 44 -8.63 -1.26 -8.67
N LEU A 45 -9.07 -2.52 -8.70
CA LEU A 45 -8.28 -3.69 -9.11
C LEU A 45 -8.20 -3.86 -10.63
N ASN A 46 -8.90 -3.02 -11.40
CA ASN A 46 -9.05 -3.13 -12.85
C ASN A 46 -7.75 -3.55 -13.56
N GLY A 47 -7.83 -4.63 -14.33
CA GLY A 47 -6.71 -5.23 -15.07
C GLY A 47 -5.73 -6.07 -14.24
N LYS A 48 -5.84 -6.11 -12.90
CA LYS A 48 -4.94 -6.83 -11.99
C LYS A 48 -5.62 -7.99 -11.27
N ALA A 49 -6.85 -7.76 -10.81
CA ALA A 49 -7.70 -8.76 -10.19
C ALA A 49 -9.17 -8.39 -10.36
N ARG A 50 -10.08 -9.34 -10.11
CA ARG A 50 -11.52 -9.13 -10.16
C ARG A 50 -12.24 -9.96 -9.10
N ILE A 51 -13.18 -9.32 -8.42
CA ILE A 51 -14.14 -9.99 -7.56
C ILE A 51 -15.39 -10.30 -8.39
N SER A 52 -15.73 -11.58 -8.50
CA SER A 52 -16.88 -12.07 -9.29
C SER A 52 -17.78 -12.96 -8.45
N ALA A 53 -19.06 -13.03 -8.82
CA ALA A 53 -20.00 -13.95 -8.18
C ALA A 53 -19.71 -15.39 -8.65
N SER A 54 -19.55 -16.31 -7.71
CA SER A 54 -19.30 -17.73 -7.87
C SER A 54 -20.52 -18.56 -7.45
N GLY A 55 -21.67 -18.28 -8.09
CA GLY A 55 -22.92 -19.00 -7.85
C GLY A 55 -23.32 -19.05 -6.36
N SER A 56 -23.59 -20.25 -5.85
CA SER A 56 -23.98 -20.48 -4.45
C SER A 56 -22.85 -20.28 -3.44
N ALA A 57 -21.59 -20.22 -3.89
CA ALA A 57 -20.43 -20.01 -3.02
C ALA A 57 -20.18 -18.53 -2.67
N GLY A 58 -20.98 -17.61 -3.22
CA GLY A 58 -20.88 -16.18 -2.95
C GLY A 58 -19.97 -15.46 -3.93
N TYR A 59 -19.06 -14.63 -3.44
CA TYR A 59 -18.08 -13.90 -4.25
C TYR A 59 -16.70 -14.56 -4.14
N GLN A 60 -15.90 -14.49 -5.20
CA GLN A 60 -14.53 -14.99 -5.26
C GLN A 60 -13.61 -13.92 -5.86
N LEU A 61 -12.35 -13.92 -5.43
CA LEU A 61 -11.30 -13.08 -5.99
C LEU A 61 -10.50 -13.87 -7.02
N GLU A 62 -10.38 -13.34 -8.23
CA GLU A 62 -9.53 -13.86 -9.29
C GLU A 62 -8.38 -12.88 -9.54
N ILE A 63 -7.14 -13.33 -9.41
CA ILE A 63 -5.94 -12.50 -9.57
C ILE A 63 -5.31 -12.83 -10.93
N PHE A 64 -5.32 -11.86 -11.84
CA PHE A 64 -4.75 -12.01 -13.19
C PHE A 64 -3.26 -11.70 -13.23
N GLU A 65 -2.83 -10.68 -12.48
CA GLU A 65 -1.43 -10.25 -12.46
C GLU A 65 -0.94 -10.07 -11.02
N ARG A 66 -0.33 -11.12 -10.50
CA ARG A 66 -0.04 -11.27 -9.07
C ARG A 66 0.88 -10.18 -8.52
N ARG A 67 1.88 -9.76 -9.30
CA ARG A 67 2.85 -8.72 -8.88
C ARG A 67 2.18 -7.36 -8.71
N SER A 68 1.44 -6.89 -9.70
CA SER A 68 0.69 -5.62 -9.58
C SER A 68 -0.44 -5.67 -8.57
N PHE A 69 -1.07 -6.84 -8.36
CA PHE A 69 -2.06 -7.02 -7.30
C PHE A 69 -1.45 -6.83 -5.91
N PHE A 70 -0.33 -7.51 -5.61
CA PHE A 70 0.38 -7.33 -4.35
C PHE A 70 0.87 -5.89 -4.15
N GLN A 71 1.44 -5.26 -5.18
CA GLN A 71 1.86 -3.85 -5.11
C GLN A 71 0.72 -2.89 -4.75
N LEU A 72 -0.51 -3.19 -5.19
CA LEU A 72 -1.70 -2.38 -4.91
C LEU A 72 -2.17 -2.52 -3.45
N LEU A 73 -2.02 -3.71 -2.85
CA LEU A 73 -2.40 -3.98 -1.46
C LEU A 73 -1.36 -3.48 -0.44
N GLN A 74 -0.10 -3.35 -0.85
CA GLN A 74 1.04 -2.94 -0.01
C GLN A 74 1.06 -1.45 0.37
N LYS A 75 0.00 -0.93 1.01
CA LYS A 75 -0.05 0.48 1.45
C LYS A 75 0.95 0.82 2.57
N HIS A 76 1.33 -0.18 3.38
CA HIS A 76 2.36 -0.06 4.42
C HIS A 76 3.75 -0.38 3.88
N ASP A 77 3.91 -1.45 3.10
CA ASP A 77 5.22 -1.81 2.54
C ASP A 77 5.69 -0.76 1.54
N ASN A 78 4.82 -0.09 0.78
CA ASN A 78 5.27 0.98 -0.13
C ASN A 78 5.73 2.23 0.62
N ASP A 79 5.16 2.53 1.80
CA ASP A 79 5.64 3.63 2.65
C ASP A 79 6.99 3.29 3.26
N ASP A 80 7.12 2.06 3.76
CA ASP A 80 8.32 1.59 4.40
C ASP A 80 9.42 1.41 3.34
N ARG A 81 9.12 0.90 2.15
CA ARG A 81 10.05 0.87 1.01
C ARG A 81 10.43 2.27 0.53
N LEU A 82 9.49 3.22 0.49
CA LEU A 82 9.81 4.62 0.18
C LEU A 82 10.77 5.20 1.22
N LEU A 83 10.53 4.96 2.51
CA LEU A 83 11.42 5.38 3.58
C LEU A 83 12.79 4.68 3.49
N ALA A 84 12.83 3.38 3.20
CA ALA A 84 14.06 2.62 3.02
C ALA A 84 14.89 3.20 1.87
N LEU A 85 14.28 3.50 0.72
CA LEU A 85 14.96 4.13 -0.41
C LEU A 85 15.56 5.49 -0.03
N LEU A 86 14.84 6.30 0.75
CA LEU A 86 15.35 7.58 1.25
C LEU A 86 16.46 7.42 2.30
N LEU A 87 16.42 6.36 3.10
CA LEU A 87 17.44 6.03 4.09
C LEU A 87 18.70 5.42 3.46
N LEU A 88 18.59 4.74 2.32
CA LEU A 88 19.72 4.12 1.60
C LEU A 88 20.48 5.11 0.70
N ASN A 89 19.81 6.17 0.22
CA ASN A 89 20.40 7.13 -0.73
C ASN A 89 20.63 8.49 -0.09
N THR A 90 21.66 9.23 -0.50
CA THR A 90 21.93 10.59 0.00
C THR A 90 20.95 11.61 -0.57
N PHE A 91 20.60 11.52 -1.85
CA PHE A 91 19.56 12.30 -2.51
C PHE A 91 18.85 11.44 -3.55
N THR A 92 17.52 11.47 -3.56
CA THR A 92 16.73 10.64 -4.50
C THR A 92 15.67 11.46 -5.22
N PRO A 93 15.78 11.67 -6.54
CA PRO A 93 14.73 12.30 -7.34
C PRO A 93 13.41 11.51 -7.31
N ARG A 94 12.28 12.20 -7.46
CA ARG A 94 10.95 11.56 -7.48
C ARG A 94 10.83 10.50 -8.58
N ALA A 95 11.35 10.77 -9.77
CA ALA A 95 11.36 9.81 -10.87
C ALA A 95 12.11 8.51 -10.51
N GLN A 96 13.22 8.61 -9.76
CA GLN A 96 13.96 7.43 -9.30
C GLN A 96 13.17 6.66 -8.22
N LEU A 97 12.56 7.37 -7.27
CA LEU A 97 11.69 6.75 -6.27
C LEU A 97 10.50 6.02 -6.91
N ALA A 98 9.87 6.66 -7.89
CA ALA A 98 8.75 6.11 -8.66
C ALA A 98 9.17 4.84 -9.42
N SER A 99 10.30 4.91 -10.13
CA SER A 99 10.87 3.77 -10.85
C SER A 99 11.22 2.61 -9.92
N ALA A 100 11.90 2.87 -8.79
CA ALA A 100 12.31 1.85 -7.83
C ALA A 100 11.11 1.16 -7.14
N LEU A 101 10.03 1.91 -6.90
CA LEU A 101 8.78 1.38 -6.33
C LEU A 101 7.86 0.73 -7.36
N ASN A 102 8.15 0.86 -8.66
CA ASN A 102 7.24 0.50 -9.74
C ASN A 102 5.87 1.20 -9.62
N LEU A 103 5.87 2.48 -9.25
CA LEU A 103 4.67 3.29 -9.03
C LEU A 103 4.71 4.59 -9.86
N PRO A 104 3.55 5.19 -10.16
CA PRO A 104 3.51 6.51 -10.82
C PRO A 104 4.19 7.60 -9.99
N GLU A 105 4.86 8.55 -10.65
CA GLU A 105 5.49 9.68 -9.96
C GLU A 105 4.46 10.55 -9.20
N THR A 106 3.22 10.60 -9.68
CA THR A 106 2.09 11.26 -9.00
C THR A 106 1.81 10.64 -7.63
N TRP A 107 1.90 9.31 -7.51
CA TRP A 107 1.75 8.63 -6.22
C TRP A 107 2.85 9.05 -5.25
N VAL A 108 4.11 9.10 -5.70
CA VAL A 108 5.25 9.54 -4.87
C VAL A 108 5.07 10.99 -4.42
N ALA A 109 4.62 11.86 -5.33
CA ALA A 109 4.35 13.27 -5.02
C ALA A 109 3.27 13.44 -3.94
N GLU A 110 2.20 12.66 -4.00
CA GLU A 110 1.14 12.65 -2.97
C GLU A 110 1.60 12.02 -1.65
N ARG A 111 2.53 11.04 -1.72
CA ARG A 111 2.92 10.26 -0.54
C ARG A 111 4.00 10.91 0.30
N LEU A 112 4.95 11.62 -0.30
CA LEU A 112 6.05 12.27 0.41
C LEU A 112 5.59 13.21 1.54
N PRO A 113 4.58 14.09 1.36
CA PRO A 113 4.06 14.92 2.45
C PRO A 113 3.47 14.10 3.61
N ARG A 114 2.76 13.01 3.28
CA ARG A 114 2.16 12.11 4.29
C ARG A 114 3.22 11.34 5.07
N LEU A 115 4.27 10.88 4.37
CA LEU A 115 5.41 10.20 4.98
C LEU A 115 6.15 11.16 5.94
N LYS A 116 6.38 12.40 5.49
CA LYS A 116 6.98 13.45 6.32
C LYS A 116 6.17 13.69 7.61
N GLN A 117 4.85 13.84 7.50
CA GLN A 117 3.98 14.02 8.66
C GLN A 117 4.03 12.81 9.61
N ARG A 118 4.00 11.59 9.07
CA ARG A 118 4.02 10.36 9.86
C ARG A 118 5.30 10.20 10.69
N TYR A 119 6.44 10.60 10.13
CA TYR A 119 7.75 10.42 10.75
C TYR A 119 8.35 11.72 11.32
N GLU A 120 7.58 12.81 11.43
CA GLU A 120 8.07 14.13 11.87
C GLU A 120 8.75 14.13 13.24
N ARG A 121 8.33 13.22 14.14
CA ARG A 121 8.90 13.07 15.48
C ARG A 121 10.13 12.16 15.54
N THR A 122 10.43 11.49 14.43
CA THR A 122 11.46 10.45 14.36
C THR A 122 12.61 10.87 13.45
N CYS A 123 12.31 11.44 12.28
CA CYS A 123 13.32 11.92 11.34
C CYS A 123 12.86 13.12 10.50
N CYS A 124 13.82 13.95 10.09
CA CYS A 124 13.58 15.06 9.17
C CYS A 124 13.61 14.61 7.70
N LEU A 125 12.46 14.67 7.01
CA LEU A 125 12.39 14.50 5.55
C LEU A 125 12.47 15.87 4.86
N ALA A 126 13.51 16.05 4.06
CA ALA A 126 13.84 17.28 3.36
C ALA A 126 13.88 17.08 1.84
N SER A 127 13.95 18.19 1.09
CA SER A 127 13.94 18.18 -0.37
C SER A 127 14.78 19.34 -0.89
N ARG A 128 15.57 19.09 -1.92
CA ARG A 128 16.42 20.11 -2.56
C ARG A 128 16.14 20.17 -4.06
N PRO A 129 15.79 21.36 -4.60
CA PRO A 129 15.58 21.52 -6.04
C PRO A 129 16.78 21.01 -6.83
N GLY A 130 16.51 20.24 -7.89
CA GLY A 130 17.54 19.64 -8.76
C GLY A 130 18.23 18.39 -8.21
N LEU A 131 18.15 18.10 -6.90
CA LEU A 131 18.82 16.93 -6.28
C LEU A 131 17.83 15.87 -5.79
N GLY A 132 16.62 16.26 -5.35
CA GLY A 132 15.57 15.34 -4.94
C GLY A 132 15.32 15.34 -3.42
N HIS A 133 14.84 14.22 -2.91
CA HIS A 133 14.38 14.02 -1.53
C HIS A 133 15.40 13.23 -0.71
N PHE A 134 15.52 13.54 0.58
CA PHE A 134 16.48 12.91 1.48
C PHE A 134 16.03 12.96 2.95
N ILE A 135 16.65 12.12 3.77
CA ILE A 135 16.53 12.16 5.23
C ILE A 135 17.69 12.99 5.79
N ASP A 136 17.37 14.14 6.39
CA ASP A 136 18.32 15.08 6.98
C ASP A 136 18.64 14.67 8.42
N GLU A 137 19.37 13.56 8.54
CA GLU A 137 19.78 12.97 9.82
C GLU A 137 21.22 12.43 9.71
N THR A 138 21.88 12.25 10.86
CA THR A 138 23.21 11.63 10.91
C THR A 138 23.18 10.20 10.35
N GLU A 139 24.32 9.75 9.83
CA GLU A 139 24.47 8.39 9.30
C GLU A 139 24.08 7.33 10.33
N GLU A 140 24.57 7.47 11.57
CA GLU A 140 24.23 6.58 12.70
C GLU A 140 22.72 6.46 12.91
N LYS A 141 22.01 7.60 12.94
CA LYS A 141 20.56 7.60 13.10
C LYS A 141 19.85 6.97 11.91
N ARG A 142 20.31 7.21 10.68
CA ARG A 142 19.76 6.57 9.48
C ARG A 142 19.89 5.05 9.52
N VAL A 143 21.03 4.53 9.98
CA VAL A 143 21.24 3.08 10.16
C VAL A 143 20.27 2.50 11.19
N ILE A 144 20.09 3.17 12.33
CA ILE A 144 19.13 2.75 13.37
C ILE A 144 17.69 2.76 12.84
N LEU A 145 17.31 3.77 12.05
CA LEU A 145 15.99 3.85 11.43
C LEU A 145 15.76 2.70 10.45
N LEU A 146 16.77 2.42 9.60
CA LEU A 146 16.72 1.32 8.64
C LEU A 146 16.62 -0.04 9.34
N ALA A 147 17.39 -0.26 10.40
CA ALA A 147 17.33 -1.49 11.19
C ALA A 147 15.94 -1.69 11.83
N ASN A 148 15.36 -0.62 12.38
CA ASN A 148 14.01 -0.65 12.95
C ASN A 148 12.93 -0.91 11.91
N LEU A 149 13.14 -0.43 10.68
CA LEU A 149 12.25 -0.66 9.55
C LEU A 149 12.27 -2.12 9.12
N LEU A 150 13.46 -2.69 8.93
CA LEU A 150 13.64 -4.11 8.58
C LEU A 150 13.14 -5.05 9.67
N ARG A 151 13.30 -4.69 10.95
CA ARG A 151 12.77 -5.50 12.06
C ARG A 151 11.24 -5.59 12.05
N LYS A 152 10.54 -4.57 11.53
CA LYS A 152 9.07 -4.59 11.40
C LYS A 152 8.58 -5.45 10.25
N ASP A 153 9.46 -5.78 9.30
CA ASP A 153 9.17 -6.53 8.09
C ASP A 153 10.06 -7.79 8.06
N PRO A 154 9.74 -8.82 8.89
CA PRO A 154 10.58 -9.99 9.05
C PRO A 154 10.40 -10.99 7.89
N PHE A 155 10.49 -10.52 6.64
CA PHE A 155 10.31 -11.28 5.39
C PHE A 155 8.94 -11.97 5.17
#